data_AF-A0A7S2NHT6-F1
#
_entry.id   AF-A0A7S2NHT6-F1
#
_cell.length_a   1.000
_cell.length_b   1.000
_cell.length_c   1.000
_cell.angle_alpha   90.00
_cell.angle_beta   90.00
_cell.angle_gamma   90.00
#
_symmetry.space_group_name_H-M   'P 1'
#
loop_
_entity.id
_entity.type
_entity.pdbx_description
1 polymer ?
#
loop_
_entity_poly.entity_id
_entity_poly.type
_entity_poly.pdbx_seq_one_letter_code
_entity_poly.pdbx_strand_id
1 'polypeptide(L)'
;SQNAQHAHPRRRRRRKAKLSFDMPGVQQPGLTKKPSWKRHRLHAPAVCLDGSPATIYIRPPQSSSPAATKSWVLFLEGGGWCQSPVDCVARMQTPYGSASTYRQQVTSPGMSAGYWHPPHANNPIAEEFATSTLVHFKYCDGASFAGQAMSTTLSPRAGELRAGSQTVAAGEPLTVTWAGRAILQSAIELLIMSHGLGSATDVLLSGCSAGGLGALLAAEAVRDWLQGADAPLKKFKVAVWSGIFPHLPHSGYTAAMRNIYSFANVSAANACRHGRHALEPWRSCLPQLIDWLIAWLSLGGHASHT
;
A
#
# COMPACT_ATOMS: atom_id res chain seq x y z
N SER A 1 -34.87 25.07 66.67
CA SER A 1 -35.21 25.87 65.49
C SER A 1 -34.21 25.56 64.39
N GLN A 2 -34.73 25.36 63.18
CA GLN A 2 -34.08 25.46 61.87
C GLN A 2 -32.97 24.45 61.48
N ASN A 3 -33.44 23.42 60.75
CA ASN A 3 -32.77 22.73 59.65
C ASN A 3 -32.23 23.72 58.61
N ALA A 4 -31.02 23.48 58.10
CA ALA A 4 -30.57 24.00 56.81
C ALA A 4 -29.85 22.89 56.03
N GLN A 5 -30.56 22.34 55.04
CA GLN A 5 -30.05 21.39 54.05
C GLN A 5 -29.23 22.16 52.99
N HIS A 6 -27.98 21.75 52.76
CA HIS A 6 -27.18 22.23 51.63
C HIS A 6 -27.64 21.55 50.32
N ALA A 7 -28.27 22.33 49.44
CA ALA A 7 -28.65 21.90 48.10
C ALA A 7 -27.50 22.07 47.10
N HIS A 8 -27.11 20.98 46.43
CA HIS A 8 -26.17 21.01 45.29
C HIS A 8 -26.79 21.70 44.05
N PRO A 9 -26.02 22.51 43.30
CA PRO A 9 -26.52 23.10 42.06
C PRO A 9 -26.60 22.05 40.94
N ARG A 10 -27.79 21.92 40.34
CA ARG A 10 -28.09 21.05 39.19
C ARG A 10 -27.23 21.43 37.98
N ARG A 11 -26.46 20.47 37.45
CA ARG A 11 -25.76 20.57 36.16
C ARG A 11 -26.77 20.86 35.02
N ARG A 12 -26.73 22.06 34.45
CA ARG A 12 -27.43 22.37 33.19
C ARG A 12 -26.84 21.54 32.05
N ARG A 13 -27.64 20.66 31.44
CA ARG A 13 -27.31 19.96 30.19
C ARG A 13 -27.08 21.01 29.09
N ARG A 14 -25.83 21.18 28.63
CA ARG A 14 -25.54 21.90 27.38
C ARG A 14 -26.11 21.10 26.21
N ARG A 15 -27.24 21.56 25.65
CA ARG A 15 -27.69 21.13 24.31
C ARG A 15 -26.62 21.57 23.32
N LYS A 16 -25.91 20.63 22.68
CA LYS A 16 -25.09 20.92 21.50
C LYS A 16 -26.06 21.29 20.36
N ALA A 17 -26.20 22.57 20.07
CA ALA A 17 -26.83 23.02 18.84
C ALA A 17 -25.99 22.52 17.66
N LYS A 18 -26.61 21.72 16.79
CA LYS A 18 -26.01 21.23 15.55
C LYS A 18 -26.21 22.36 14.53
N LEU A 19 -25.21 23.23 14.36
CA LEU A 19 -25.18 24.14 13.21
C LEU A 19 -24.81 23.30 11.98
N SER A 20 -25.82 22.87 11.22
CA SER A 20 -25.65 22.44 9.83
C SER A 20 -25.69 23.69 8.95
N PHE A 21 -24.54 24.06 8.40
CA PHE A 21 -24.49 24.99 7.27
C PHE A 21 -24.82 24.18 6.01
N ASP A 22 -26.07 24.26 5.55
CA ASP A 22 -26.44 23.83 4.20
C ASP A 22 -26.02 24.93 3.23
N MET A 23 -24.98 24.64 2.44
CA MET A 23 -24.65 25.42 1.24
C MET A 23 -25.40 24.81 0.05
N PRO A 24 -26.14 25.59 -0.74
CA PRO A 24 -26.89 25.07 -1.89
C PRO A 24 -25.93 24.48 -2.92
N GLY A 25 -26.19 23.24 -3.32
CA GLY A 25 -25.40 22.51 -4.30
C GLY A 25 -25.51 23.14 -5.69
N VAL A 26 -24.39 23.62 -6.22
CA VAL A 26 -24.24 23.89 -7.65
C VAL A 26 -24.12 22.54 -8.35
N GLN A 27 -25.20 22.07 -8.97
CA GLN A 27 -25.14 20.95 -9.91
C GLN A 27 -24.47 21.43 -11.20
N GLN A 28 -23.24 20.96 -11.46
CA GLN A 28 -22.65 21.08 -12.78
C GLN A 28 -23.15 19.94 -13.69
N PRO A 29 -23.72 20.26 -14.86
CA PRO A 29 -24.13 19.25 -15.83
C PRO A 29 -22.91 18.72 -16.59
N GLY A 30 -22.57 17.44 -16.43
CA GLY A 30 -21.54 16.81 -17.27
C GLY A 30 -20.82 15.56 -16.73
N LEU A 31 -20.82 15.30 -15.42
CA LEU A 31 -20.15 14.11 -14.85
C LEU A 31 -21.11 12.91 -14.75
N THR A 32 -21.40 12.30 -15.90
CA THR A 32 -22.18 11.07 -15.96
C THR A 32 -21.30 9.86 -15.56
N LYS A 33 -21.46 9.44 -14.29
CA LYS A 33 -20.84 8.28 -13.58
C LYS A 33 -19.58 8.61 -12.77
N LYS A 34 -19.68 8.46 -11.44
CA LYS A 34 -18.51 8.34 -10.55
C LYS A 34 -17.62 7.21 -11.10
N PRO A 35 -16.32 7.43 -11.33
CA PRO A 35 -15.48 6.40 -11.90
C PRO A 35 -15.38 5.23 -10.92
N SER A 36 -15.81 4.05 -11.37
CA SER A 36 -15.77 2.82 -10.56
C SER A 36 -14.45 2.10 -10.79
N TRP A 37 -13.80 1.74 -9.68
CA TRP A 37 -12.62 0.89 -9.69
C TRP A 37 -13.06 -0.55 -9.87
N LYS A 38 -12.47 -1.27 -10.82
CA LYS A 38 -12.75 -2.68 -11.08
C LYS A 38 -11.67 -3.55 -10.46
N ARG A 39 -12.08 -4.60 -9.77
CA ARG A 39 -11.18 -5.57 -9.13
C ARG A 39 -10.66 -6.56 -10.18
N HIS A 40 -9.36 -6.85 -10.11
CA HIS A 40 -8.67 -7.90 -10.86
C HIS A 40 -7.94 -8.80 -9.87
N ARG A 41 -8.27 -10.10 -9.89
CA ARG A 41 -7.60 -11.10 -9.07
C ARG A 41 -6.33 -11.54 -9.81
N LEU A 42 -5.24 -11.67 -9.06
CA LEU A 42 -4.00 -12.24 -9.53
C LEU A 42 -4.06 -13.77 -9.39
N HIS A 43 -3.07 -14.47 -9.95
CA HIS A 43 -2.98 -15.92 -9.87
C HIS A 43 -1.71 -16.33 -9.13
N ALA A 44 -1.66 -17.57 -8.65
CA ALA A 44 -0.47 -18.10 -8.00
C ALA A 44 0.78 -17.88 -8.89
N PRO A 45 1.94 -17.49 -8.31
CA PRO A 45 2.24 -17.42 -6.87
C PRO A 45 1.82 -16.12 -6.15
N ALA A 46 1.05 -15.22 -6.79
CA ALA A 46 0.58 -13.98 -6.17
C ALA A 46 -0.64 -14.18 -5.26
N VAL A 47 -0.38 -14.51 -4.00
CA VAL A 47 -1.40 -14.75 -2.97
C VAL A 47 -1.22 -13.84 -1.76
N CYS A 48 -2.30 -13.59 -1.01
CA CYS A 48 -2.25 -12.93 0.29
C CYS A 48 -1.69 -13.86 1.37
N LEU A 49 -1.51 -13.34 2.59
CA LEU A 49 -1.03 -14.12 3.75
C LEU A 49 -1.80 -15.44 3.93
N ASP A 50 -3.12 -15.41 3.77
CA ASP A 50 -4.02 -16.58 3.92
C ASP A 50 -4.08 -17.51 2.69
N GLY A 51 -3.30 -17.22 1.63
CA GLY A 51 -3.33 -17.97 0.37
C GLY A 51 -4.43 -17.56 -0.60
N SER A 52 -5.33 -16.63 -0.23
CA SER A 52 -6.33 -16.11 -1.16
C SER A 52 -5.67 -15.33 -2.31
N PRO A 53 -6.24 -15.31 -3.53
CA PRO A 53 -5.63 -14.61 -4.65
C PRO A 53 -5.49 -13.11 -4.39
N ALA A 54 -4.27 -12.60 -4.47
CA ALA A 54 -4.01 -11.17 -4.30
C ALA A 54 -4.74 -10.35 -5.38
N THR A 55 -4.89 -9.04 -5.15
CA THR A 55 -5.83 -8.24 -5.93
C THR A 55 -5.27 -6.86 -6.24
N ILE A 56 -5.51 -6.40 -7.46
CA ILE A 56 -5.38 -5.00 -7.84
C ILE A 56 -6.74 -4.43 -8.24
N TYR A 57 -6.90 -3.11 -8.11
CA TYR A 57 -8.02 -2.39 -8.68
C TYR A 57 -7.54 -1.47 -9.79
N ILE A 58 -8.25 -1.49 -10.91
CA ILE A 58 -7.93 -0.64 -12.07
C ILE A 58 -9.05 0.37 -12.26
N ARG A 59 -8.68 1.64 -12.43
CA ARG A 59 -9.53 2.72 -12.90
C ARG A 59 -8.96 3.21 -14.23
N PRO A 60 -9.70 3.07 -15.34
CA PRO A 60 -9.27 3.61 -16.62
C PRO A 60 -9.22 5.14 -16.59
N PRO A 61 -8.52 5.77 -17.54
CA PRO A 61 -8.51 7.23 -17.68
C PRO A 61 -9.94 7.76 -17.83
N GLN A 62 -10.18 8.95 -17.30
CA GLN A 62 -11.48 9.62 -17.44
C GLN A 62 -11.62 10.34 -18.79
N SER A 63 -10.49 10.57 -19.48
CA SER A 63 -10.43 11.12 -20.82
C SER A 63 -10.38 10.01 -21.88
N SER A 64 -11.10 10.21 -22.98
CA SER A 64 -11.06 9.34 -24.17
C SER A 64 -9.96 9.72 -25.17
N SER A 65 -9.09 10.69 -24.83
CA SER A 65 -7.97 11.08 -25.69
C SER A 65 -7.00 9.91 -25.90
N PRO A 66 -6.44 9.71 -27.10
CA PRO A 66 -5.39 8.71 -27.34
C PRO A 66 -4.19 8.85 -26.39
N ALA A 67 -3.85 10.08 -25.99
CA ALA A 67 -2.80 10.37 -25.02
C ALA A 67 -3.11 9.83 -23.61
N ALA A 68 -4.40 9.66 -23.28
CA ALA A 68 -4.83 9.16 -21.98
C ALA A 68 -4.54 7.66 -21.75
N THR A 69 -4.02 6.96 -22.77
CA THR A 69 -3.65 5.54 -22.69
C THR A 69 -2.16 5.32 -22.33
N LYS A 70 -1.36 6.39 -22.28
CA LYS A 70 0.10 6.31 -22.20
C LYS A 70 0.68 6.64 -20.81
N SER A 71 -0.11 7.26 -19.95
CA SER A 71 0.27 7.64 -18.58
C SER A 71 -0.34 6.71 -17.55
N TRP A 72 0.48 6.27 -16.59
CA TRP A 72 0.09 5.29 -15.58
C TRP A 72 0.51 5.70 -14.18
N VAL A 73 -0.36 5.47 -13.20
CA VAL A 73 0.01 5.55 -11.79
C VAL A 73 -0.25 4.21 -11.12
N LEU A 74 0.80 3.66 -10.54
CA LEU A 74 0.81 2.40 -9.82
C LEU A 74 0.94 2.71 -8.33
N PHE A 75 -0.15 2.58 -7.58
CA PHE A 75 -0.19 2.94 -6.16
C PHE A 75 -0.20 1.70 -5.28
N LEU A 76 0.80 1.58 -4.41
CA LEU A 76 0.92 0.54 -3.40
C LEU A 76 0.25 0.97 -2.09
N GLU A 77 -0.79 0.24 -1.68
CA GLU A 77 -1.49 0.48 -0.42
C GLU A 77 -0.56 0.25 0.79
N GLY A 78 -0.78 1.02 1.86
CA GLY A 78 -0.13 0.80 3.15
C GLY A 78 -1.10 0.23 4.18
N GLY A 79 -0.57 -0.28 5.29
CA GLY A 79 -1.41 -0.79 6.38
C GLY A 79 -0.62 -1.29 7.59
N GLY A 80 0.60 -0.80 7.82
CA GLY A 80 1.52 -1.36 8.82
C GLY A 80 2.06 -2.73 8.40
N TRP A 81 2.45 -3.54 9.38
CA TRP A 81 3.04 -4.87 9.15
C TRP A 81 2.54 -5.85 10.22
N CYS A 82 2.76 -7.14 10.00
CA CYS A 82 2.80 -8.12 11.09
C CYS A 82 4.25 -8.28 11.54
N GLN A 83 4.53 -8.27 12.84
CA GLN A 83 5.92 -8.17 13.36
C GLN A 83 6.50 -9.53 13.77
N SER A 84 5.67 -10.58 13.74
CA SER A 84 6.04 -11.98 13.95
C SER A 84 5.16 -12.89 13.09
N PRO A 85 5.58 -14.15 12.83
CA PRO A 85 4.75 -15.11 12.09
C PRO A 85 3.36 -15.33 12.73
N VAL A 86 3.27 -15.32 14.06
CA VAL A 86 2.00 -15.44 14.80
C VAL A 86 1.11 -14.21 14.57
N ASP A 87 1.67 -13.00 14.58
CA ASP A 87 0.92 -11.78 14.23
C ASP A 87 0.43 -11.83 12.78
N CYS A 88 1.19 -12.44 11.87
CA CYS A 88 0.79 -12.57 10.47
C CYS A 88 -0.40 -13.51 10.32
N VAL A 89 -0.45 -14.60 11.10
CA VAL A 89 -1.62 -15.48 11.17
C VAL A 89 -2.85 -14.73 11.66
N ALA A 90 -2.71 -13.92 12.71
CA ALA A 90 -3.80 -13.07 13.18
C ALA A 90 -4.25 -12.08 12.09
N ARG A 91 -3.30 -11.50 11.34
CA ARG A 91 -3.57 -10.54 10.27
C ARG A 91 -4.33 -11.11 9.08
N MET A 92 -4.27 -12.42 8.81
CA MET A 92 -5.06 -13.10 7.78
C MET A 92 -6.56 -12.88 7.91
N GLN A 93 -7.04 -12.71 9.14
CA GLN A 93 -8.46 -12.48 9.43
C GLN A 93 -8.92 -11.06 9.07
N THR A 94 -8.04 -10.25 8.48
CA THR A 94 -8.30 -8.85 8.13
C THR A 94 -8.17 -8.62 6.62
N PRO A 95 -8.72 -7.52 6.10
CA PRO A 95 -8.49 -7.11 4.72
C PRO A 95 -7.02 -6.84 4.35
N TYR A 96 -6.08 -6.86 5.31
CA TYR A 96 -4.64 -6.72 5.07
C TYR A 96 -3.86 -8.05 5.13
N GLY A 97 -4.57 -9.17 5.21
CA GLY A 97 -3.99 -10.51 5.10
C GLY A 97 -4.83 -11.47 4.26
N SER A 98 -6.03 -11.05 3.83
CA SER A 98 -6.94 -11.83 2.98
C SER A 98 -7.68 -10.94 1.99
N ALA A 99 -7.85 -11.44 0.77
CA ALA A 99 -8.65 -10.82 -0.28
C ALA A 99 -10.13 -11.28 -0.27
N SER A 100 -10.53 -12.16 0.66
CA SER A 100 -11.87 -12.76 0.73
C SER A 100 -13.02 -11.74 0.77
N THR A 101 -12.79 -10.57 1.37
CA THR A 101 -13.81 -9.52 1.55
C THR A 101 -13.80 -8.44 0.47
N TYR A 102 -12.89 -8.51 -0.51
CA TYR A 102 -12.76 -7.48 -1.54
C TYR A 102 -13.92 -7.53 -2.54
N ARG A 103 -14.57 -6.38 -2.78
CA ARG A 103 -15.73 -6.28 -3.69
C ARG A 103 -15.29 -6.17 -5.15
N GLN A 104 -16.15 -6.59 -6.07
CA GLN A 104 -15.81 -6.51 -7.50
C GLN A 104 -15.68 -5.07 -8.02
N GLN A 105 -16.50 -4.17 -7.50
CA GLN A 105 -16.43 -2.75 -7.83
C GLN A 105 -16.49 -1.92 -6.56
N VAL A 106 -15.68 -0.86 -6.52
CA VAL A 106 -15.63 0.09 -5.41
C VAL A 106 -15.53 1.51 -5.94
N THR A 107 -16.02 2.47 -5.16
CA THR A 107 -15.86 3.91 -5.45
C THR A 107 -14.50 4.43 -4.99
N SER A 108 -13.88 3.74 -4.03
CA SER A 108 -12.50 3.95 -3.59
C SER A 108 -11.93 2.64 -3.04
N PRO A 109 -10.74 2.19 -3.49
CA PRO A 109 -10.14 0.92 -3.08
C PRO A 109 -9.41 0.95 -1.73
N GLY A 110 -9.28 2.10 -1.07
CA GLY A 110 -8.63 2.21 0.24
C GLY A 110 -8.48 3.65 0.76
N MET A 111 -7.78 3.82 1.90
CA MET A 111 -7.35 5.11 2.46
C MET A 111 -6.26 5.70 1.56
N SER A 112 -6.70 6.21 0.44
CA SER A 112 -5.85 6.73 -0.60
C SER A 112 -5.83 8.24 -0.37
N ALA A 113 -5.03 8.67 0.61
CA ALA A 113 -4.96 10.05 1.11
C ALA A 113 -4.95 11.04 -0.05
N GLY A 114 -6.07 11.75 -0.29
CA GLY A 114 -6.15 12.85 -1.25
C GLY A 114 -6.11 12.47 -2.74
N TYR A 115 -5.19 11.63 -3.21
CA TYR A 115 -4.89 11.41 -4.64
C TYR A 115 -6.07 10.88 -5.48
N TRP A 116 -6.96 10.09 -4.88
CA TRP A 116 -7.83 9.17 -5.62
C TRP A 116 -9.32 9.39 -5.40
N HIS A 117 -9.69 10.39 -4.59
CA HIS A 117 -11.09 10.77 -4.49
C HIS A 117 -11.53 11.37 -5.83
N PRO A 118 -12.73 11.02 -6.34
CA PRO A 118 -13.30 11.72 -7.49
C PRO A 118 -13.28 13.23 -7.22
N PRO A 119 -13.15 14.05 -8.27
CA PRO A 119 -12.90 15.49 -8.13
C PRO A 119 -13.99 16.11 -7.26
N HIS A 120 -13.68 16.33 -5.98
CA HIS A 120 -14.41 17.26 -5.15
C HIS A 120 -13.95 18.66 -5.56
N ALA A 121 -14.30 19.08 -6.77
CA ALA A 121 -14.14 20.41 -7.39
C ALA A 121 -12.79 21.17 -7.30
N ASN A 122 -11.83 20.79 -6.44
CA ASN A 122 -10.61 21.55 -6.11
C ASN A 122 -9.44 20.62 -5.72
N ASN A 123 -9.33 19.43 -6.30
CA ASN A 123 -8.17 18.56 -6.08
C ASN A 123 -7.26 18.62 -7.32
N PRO A 124 -6.27 19.52 -7.35
CA PRO A 124 -5.41 19.72 -8.52
C PRO A 124 -4.65 18.44 -8.90
N ILE A 125 -4.40 17.56 -7.92
CA ILE A 125 -3.72 16.29 -8.16
C ILE A 125 -4.64 15.29 -8.87
N ALA A 126 -5.93 15.25 -8.53
CA ALA A 126 -6.89 14.39 -9.23
C ALA A 126 -7.08 14.82 -10.69
N GLU A 127 -6.99 16.12 -10.97
CA GLU A 127 -7.03 16.69 -12.31
C GLU A 127 -5.77 16.34 -13.11
N GLU A 128 -4.58 16.51 -12.53
CA GLU A 128 -3.29 16.16 -13.14
C GLU A 128 -3.27 14.70 -13.64
N PHE A 129 -3.85 13.77 -12.87
CA PHE A 129 -3.90 12.35 -13.21
C PHE A 129 -5.22 11.89 -13.86
N ALA A 130 -6.11 12.81 -14.28
CA ALA A 130 -7.40 12.46 -14.89
C ALA A 130 -7.26 11.69 -16.21
N THR A 131 -6.14 11.91 -16.92
CA THR A 131 -5.77 11.23 -18.17
C THR A 131 -4.94 9.98 -17.96
N SER A 132 -4.63 9.59 -16.71
CA SER A 132 -3.81 8.40 -16.44
C SER A 132 -4.67 7.17 -16.19
N THR A 133 -4.15 5.99 -16.55
CA THR A 133 -4.67 4.72 -16.02
C THR A 133 -4.13 4.54 -14.61
N LEU A 134 -5.02 4.19 -13.69
CA LEU A 134 -4.70 4.17 -12.27
C LEU A 134 -4.88 2.77 -11.73
N VAL A 135 -3.85 2.27 -11.07
CA VAL A 135 -3.82 0.94 -10.50
C VAL A 135 -3.56 1.05 -9.01
N HIS A 136 -4.43 0.44 -8.22
CA HIS A 136 -4.30 0.37 -6.77
C HIS A 136 -4.02 -1.08 -6.38
N PHE A 137 -2.81 -1.33 -5.90
CA PHE A 137 -2.37 -2.63 -5.43
C PHE A 137 -2.82 -2.80 -3.99
N LYS A 138 -3.70 -3.78 -3.73
CA LYS A 138 -4.15 -4.06 -2.38
C LYS A 138 -3.04 -4.69 -1.57
N TYR A 139 -2.84 -4.20 -0.35
CA TYR A 139 -1.78 -4.64 0.52
C TYR A 139 -2.25 -5.79 1.40
N CYS A 140 -1.80 -7.00 1.09
CA CYS A 140 -2.19 -8.20 1.82
C CYS A 140 -1.05 -9.18 2.14
N ASP A 141 0.21 -8.79 1.94
CA ASP A 141 1.39 -9.64 2.22
C ASP A 141 2.05 -9.34 3.57
N GLY A 142 1.76 -8.20 4.20
CA GLY A 142 2.29 -7.85 5.53
C GLY A 142 3.80 -7.53 5.59
N ALA A 143 4.50 -7.48 4.45
CA ALA A 143 5.94 -7.27 4.34
C ALA A 143 6.30 -6.22 3.26
N SER A 144 5.49 -5.15 3.13
CA SER A 144 5.74 -4.05 2.17
C SER A 144 5.93 -4.50 0.72
N PHE A 145 5.17 -5.50 0.25
CA PHE A 145 5.30 -6.07 -1.09
C PHE A 145 6.70 -6.65 -1.41
N ALA A 146 7.50 -6.99 -0.39
CA ALA A 146 8.89 -7.38 -0.57
C ALA A 146 9.16 -8.86 -0.24
N GLY A 147 8.19 -9.58 0.34
CA GLY A 147 8.33 -11.01 0.68
C GLY A 147 8.46 -11.91 -0.55
N GLN A 148 9.30 -12.94 -0.47
CA GLN A 148 9.68 -13.82 -1.60
C GLN A 148 8.93 -15.16 -1.63
N ALA A 149 7.62 -15.12 -1.39
CA ALA A 149 6.70 -16.27 -1.42
C ALA A 149 7.12 -17.44 -0.51
N MET A 150 7.69 -17.13 0.65
CA MET A 150 7.95 -18.12 1.69
C MET A 150 6.64 -18.47 2.39
N SER A 151 6.37 -19.77 2.56
CA SER A 151 5.23 -20.27 3.32
C SER A 151 5.68 -20.98 4.59
N THR A 152 4.98 -20.74 5.69
CA THR A 152 5.22 -21.41 6.97
C THR A 152 3.88 -21.86 7.56
N THR A 153 3.80 -23.09 8.04
CA THR A 153 2.64 -23.60 8.78
C THR A 153 2.89 -23.47 10.28
N LEU A 154 1.95 -22.87 10.99
CA LEU A 154 2.00 -22.65 12.44
C LEU A 154 0.76 -23.24 13.10
N SER A 155 0.90 -23.75 14.30
CA SER A 155 -0.22 -24.22 15.15
C SER A 155 -0.26 -23.40 16.44
N PRO A 156 -0.86 -22.19 16.44
CA PRO A 156 -0.84 -21.30 17.59
C PRO A 156 -1.67 -21.86 18.75
N ARG A 157 -1.22 -21.65 19.99
CA ARG A 157 -1.97 -22.09 21.18
C ARG A 157 -3.15 -21.15 21.46
N ALA A 158 -4.09 -21.63 22.27
CA ALA A 158 -5.27 -20.86 22.65
C ALA A 158 -4.87 -19.55 23.33
N GLY A 159 -5.32 -18.42 22.78
CA GLY A 159 -5.01 -17.09 23.31
C GLY A 159 -3.68 -16.48 22.85
N GLU A 160 -2.88 -17.16 22.03
CA GLU A 160 -1.65 -16.60 21.44
C GLU A 160 -1.95 -15.66 20.26
N LEU A 161 -3.08 -15.84 19.57
CA LEU A 161 -3.46 -15.05 18.42
C LEU A 161 -4.32 -13.84 18.84
N ARG A 162 -3.82 -12.63 18.57
CA ARG A 162 -4.58 -11.38 18.71
C ARG A 162 -4.63 -10.64 17.37
N ALA A 163 -5.77 -10.68 16.70
CA ALA A 163 -6.05 -9.88 15.51
C ALA A 163 -6.85 -8.64 15.92
N GLY A 164 -6.17 -7.58 16.37
CA GLY A 164 -6.85 -6.47 17.03
C GLY A 164 -7.50 -6.93 18.35
N SER A 165 -8.81 -6.77 18.50
CA SER A 165 -9.57 -7.16 19.71
C SER A 165 -10.05 -8.62 19.71
N GLN A 166 -9.79 -9.40 18.65
CA GLN A 166 -10.33 -10.74 18.48
C GLN A 166 -9.27 -11.81 18.74
N THR A 167 -9.63 -12.79 19.59
CA THR A 167 -8.89 -14.03 19.80
C THR A 167 -9.28 -15.06 18.75
N VAL A 168 -8.31 -15.58 18.01
CA VAL A 168 -8.54 -16.69 17.07
C VAL A 168 -8.56 -18.00 17.87
N ALA A 169 -9.52 -18.87 17.58
CA ALA A 169 -9.63 -20.18 18.20
C ALA A 169 -8.37 -21.03 17.90
N ALA A 170 -7.83 -21.70 18.91
CA ALA A 170 -6.69 -22.57 18.72
C ALA A 170 -7.09 -23.97 18.23
N GLY A 171 -6.16 -24.61 17.54
CA GLY A 171 -6.22 -26.04 17.25
C GLY A 171 -5.74 -26.41 15.84
N GLU A 172 -6.05 -25.60 14.83
CA GLU A 172 -5.76 -25.96 13.45
C GLU A 172 -4.45 -25.37 12.91
N PRO A 173 -3.65 -26.14 12.16
CA PRO A 173 -2.48 -25.62 11.46
C PRO A 173 -2.88 -24.54 10.45
N LEU A 174 -2.30 -23.35 10.57
CA LEU A 174 -2.52 -22.20 9.70
C LEU A 174 -1.26 -21.94 8.89
N THR A 175 -1.40 -21.93 7.56
CA THR A 175 -0.29 -21.65 6.64
C THR A 175 -0.29 -20.17 6.28
N VAL A 176 0.83 -19.50 6.57
CA VAL A 176 1.09 -18.12 6.20
C VAL A 176 2.02 -18.04 5.01
N THR A 177 1.70 -17.18 4.03
CA THR A 177 2.53 -16.98 2.83
C THR A 177 2.89 -15.52 2.62
N TRP A 178 4.18 -15.19 2.56
CA TRP A 178 4.66 -13.83 2.29
C TRP A 178 5.02 -13.63 0.82
N ALA A 179 4.02 -13.46 -0.04
CA ALA A 179 4.21 -13.41 -1.50
C ALA A 179 4.28 -11.99 -2.09
N GLY A 180 4.63 -10.97 -1.30
CA GLY A 180 4.63 -9.56 -1.72
C GLY A 180 5.30 -9.28 -3.06
N ARG A 181 6.46 -9.91 -3.32
CA ARG A 181 7.20 -9.75 -4.58
C ARG A 181 6.46 -10.37 -5.77
N ALA A 182 5.90 -11.57 -5.58
CA ALA A 182 5.11 -12.25 -6.59
C ALA A 182 3.81 -11.47 -6.90
N ILE A 183 3.20 -10.83 -5.90
CA ILE A 183 2.04 -9.94 -6.10
C ILE A 183 2.41 -8.81 -7.05
N LEU A 184 3.52 -8.11 -6.80
CA LEU A 184 3.97 -7.03 -7.70
C LEU A 184 4.26 -7.54 -9.10
N GLN A 185 5.03 -8.62 -9.22
CA GLN A 185 5.41 -9.16 -10.53
C GLN A 185 4.18 -9.58 -11.34
N SER A 186 3.31 -10.41 -10.76
CA SER A 186 2.11 -10.92 -11.44
C SER A 186 1.16 -9.79 -11.83
N ALA A 187 1.03 -8.77 -10.99
CA ALA A 187 0.22 -7.59 -11.33
C ALA A 187 0.83 -6.80 -12.49
N ILE A 188 2.14 -6.55 -12.51
CA ILE A 188 2.78 -5.85 -13.63
C ILE A 188 2.66 -6.65 -14.92
N GLU A 189 2.90 -7.96 -14.88
CA GLU A 189 2.70 -8.87 -16.02
C GLU A 189 1.25 -8.82 -16.54
N LEU A 190 0.26 -8.93 -15.66
CA LEU A 190 -1.17 -8.80 -16.02
C LEU A 190 -1.45 -7.46 -16.71
N LEU A 191 -0.90 -6.36 -16.17
CA LEU A 191 -1.11 -5.03 -16.73
C LEU A 191 -0.46 -4.86 -18.10
N ILE A 192 0.73 -5.43 -18.31
CA ILE A 192 1.43 -5.42 -19.59
C ILE A 192 0.63 -6.23 -20.61
N MET A 193 0.28 -7.48 -20.28
CA MET A 193 -0.33 -8.43 -21.21
C MET A 193 -1.79 -8.11 -21.53
N SER A 194 -2.55 -7.58 -20.57
CA SER A 194 -4.02 -7.47 -20.69
C SER A 194 -4.57 -6.05 -20.60
N HIS A 195 -3.76 -5.07 -20.18
CA HIS A 195 -4.25 -3.70 -19.91
C HIS A 195 -3.43 -2.60 -20.60
N GLY A 196 -2.39 -2.94 -21.37
CA GLY A 196 -1.66 -1.99 -22.20
C GLY A 196 -0.55 -1.22 -21.49
N LEU A 197 -0.13 -1.65 -20.29
CA LEU A 197 1.00 -1.02 -19.58
C LEU A 197 2.31 -1.12 -20.37
N GLY A 198 2.49 -2.15 -21.20
CA GLY A 198 3.65 -2.28 -22.09
C GLY A 198 3.75 -1.19 -23.16
N SER A 199 2.71 -0.38 -23.35
CA SER A 199 2.72 0.77 -24.26
C SER A 199 2.87 2.12 -23.52
N ALA A 200 3.13 2.10 -22.22
CA ALA A 200 3.24 3.30 -21.40
C ALA A 200 4.49 4.11 -21.75
N THR A 201 4.36 5.43 -21.77
CA THR A 201 5.48 6.37 -21.88
C THR A 201 5.83 7.00 -20.54
N ASP A 202 4.83 7.14 -19.67
CA ASP A 202 4.96 7.84 -18.39
C ASP A 202 4.39 6.94 -17.29
N VAL A 203 5.24 6.53 -16.35
CA VAL A 203 4.84 5.69 -15.21
C VAL A 203 5.28 6.35 -13.91
N LEU A 204 4.31 6.54 -13.01
CA LEU A 204 4.55 6.93 -11.62
C LEU A 204 4.30 5.71 -10.72
N LEU A 205 5.35 5.18 -10.12
CA LEU A 205 5.23 4.25 -9.01
C LEU A 205 5.09 5.05 -7.72
N SER A 206 4.05 4.76 -6.94
CA SER A 206 3.73 5.51 -5.73
C SER A 206 3.24 4.58 -4.62
N GLY A 207 3.26 5.05 -3.39
CA GLY A 207 2.68 4.32 -2.27
C GLY A 207 2.69 5.12 -0.98
N CYS A 208 1.88 4.68 -0.02
CA CYS A 208 1.77 5.31 1.30
C CYS A 208 2.16 4.36 2.43
N SER A 209 2.84 4.86 3.47
CA SER A 209 3.24 4.07 4.65
C SER A 209 4.04 2.82 4.25
N ALA A 210 3.60 1.62 4.64
CA ALA A 210 4.21 0.36 4.23
C ALA A 210 4.27 0.19 2.70
N GLY A 211 3.29 0.70 1.95
CA GLY A 211 3.31 0.70 0.49
C GLY A 211 4.27 1.73 -0.09
N GLY A 212 4.53 2.84 0.62
CA GLY A 212 5.57 3.80 0.25
C GLY A 212 6.96 3.20 0.36
N LEU A 213 7.23 2.48 1.45
CA LEU A 213 8.44 1.66 1.58
C LEU A 213 8.51 0.60 0.45
N GLY A 214 7.40 -0.07 0.17
CA GLY A 214 7.32 -1.04 -0.94
C GLY A 214 7.64 -0.42 -2.30
N ALA A 215 7.18 0.81 -2.57
CA ALA A 215 7.43 1.51 -3.82
C ALA A 215 8.92 1.82 -4.00
N LEU A 216 9.62 2.18 -2.91
CA LEU A 216 11.08 2.32 -2.93
C LEU A 216 11.79 0.99 -3.20
N LEU A 217 11.43 -0.05 -2.47
CA LEU A 217 12.06 -1.38 -2.59
C LEU A 217 11.83 -2.01 -3.97
N ALA A 218 10.70 -1.72 -4.61
CA ALA A 218 10.32 -2.29 -5.90
C ALA A 218 10.70 -1.42 -7.10
N ALA A 219 11.17 -0.18 -6.90
CA ALA A 219 11.34 0.81 -7.96
C ALA A 219 12.17 0.31 -9.15
N GLU A 220 13.38 -0.17 -8.90
CA GLU A 220 14.30 -0.65 -9.95
C GLU A 220 13.69 -1.83 -10.68
N ALA A 221 13.22 -2.81 -9.93
CA ALA A 221 12.57 -3.99 -10.48
C ALA A 221 11.38 -3.68 -11.39
N VAL A 222 10.48 -2.78 -10.98
CA VAL A 222 9.31 -2.42 -11.79
C VAL A 222 9.76 -1.73 -13.08
N ARG A 223 10.77 -0.86 -13.00
CA ARG A 223 11.37 -0.25 -14.19
C ARG A 223 11.96 -1.31 -15.11
N ASP A 224 12.73 -2.24 -14.57
CA ASP A 224 13.40 -3.29 -15.35
C ASP A 224 12.39 -4.23 -16.02
N TRP A 225 11.28 -4.58 -15.33
CA TRP A 225 10.20 -5.36 -15.94
C TRP A 225 9.50 -4.65 -17.09
N LEU A 226 9.31 -3.33 -16.98
CA LEU A 226 8.73 -2.54 -18.06
C LEU A 226 9.68 -2.42 -19.25
N GLN A 227 10.97 -2.21 -18.99
CA GLN A 227 12.00 -2.17 -20.03
C GLN A 227 12.16 -3.52 -20.72
N GLY A 228 12.15 -4.63 -19.97
CA GLY A 228 12.19 -5.99 -20.51
C GLY A 228 10.96 -6.37 -21.33
N ALA A 229 9.86 -5.63 -21.21
CA ALA A 229 8.68 -5.73 -22.05
C ALA A 229 8.66 -4.70 -23.20
N ASP A 230 9.81 -4.08 -23.49
CA ASP A 230 10.01 -3.07 -24.54
C ASP A 230 9.08 -1.84 -24.42
N ALA A 231 8.68 -1.49 -23.19
CA ALA A 231 7.84 -0.32 -22.98
C ALA A 231 8.61 0.95 -23.39
N PRO A 232 8.01 1.86 -24.20
CA PRO A 232 8.66 3.07 -24.71
C PRO A 232 8.71 4.17 -23.64
N LEU A 233 9.21 3.83 -22.44
CA LEU A 233 9.25 4.70 -21.28
C LEU A 233 10.11 5.94 -21.56
N LYS A 234 9.46 7.10 -21.46
CA LYS A 234 10.11 8.42 -21.45
C LYS A 234 10.31 8.92 -20.03
N LYS A 235 9.40 8.59 -19.13
CA LYS A 235 9.47 8.97 -17.71
C LYS A 235 9.08 7.80 -16.82
N PHE A 236 9.97 7.46 -15.90
CA PHE A 236 9.68 6.61 -14.77
C PHE A 236 10.03 7.38 -13.50
N LYS A 237 9.05 7.60 -12.62
CA LYS A 237 9.21 8.36 -11.37
C LYS A 237 8.67 7.55 -10.20
N VAL A 238 9.23 7.83 -9.02
CA VAL A 238 8.81 7.22 -7.76
C VAL A 238 8.39 8.32 -6.80
N ALA A 239 7.18 8.23 -6.24
CA ALA A 239 6.68 9.14 -5.22
C ALA A 239 6.35 8.38 -3.92
N VAL A 240 6.98 8.78 -2.81
CA VAL A 240 6.93 8.04 -1.56
C VAL A 240 6.22 8.85 -0.50
N TRP A 241 5.08 8.35 -0.02
CA TRP A 241 4.28 9.02 1.00
C TRP A 241 4.44 8.33 2.33
N SER A 242 5.00 9.02 3.33
CA SER A 242 5.18 8.46 4.69
C SER A 242 5.85 7.07 4.72
N GLY A 243 6.70 6.77 3.73
CA GLY A 243 7.32 5.46 3.51
C GLY A 243 8.81 5.40 3.86
N ILE A 244 9.38 6.52 4.29
CA ILE A 244 10.77 6.61 4.76
C ILE A 244 10.74 6.60 6.28
N PHE A 245 11.35 5.58 6.88
CA PHE A 245 11.35 5.39 8.32
C PHE A 245 12.78 5.39 8.86
N PRO A 246 13.11 6.25 9.84
CA PRO A 246 14.47 6.37 10.33
C PRO A 246 14.93 5.10 11.05
N HIS A 247 16.20 4.74 10.82
CA HIS A 247 16.85 3.67 11.58
C HIS A 247 17.19 4.21 12.95
N LEU A 248 16.49 3.71 13.96
CA LEU A 248 16.73 4.07 15.36
C LEU A 248 17.09 2.76 16.08
N PRO A 249 18.38 2.53 16.40
CA PRO A 249 18.88 1.23 16.88
C PRO A 249 18.13 0.65 18.08
N HIS A 250 17.57 1.50 18.93
CA HIS A 250 16.84 1.13 20.14
C HIS A 250 15.31 1.25 20.00
N SER A 251 14.78 1.39 18.78
CA SER A 251 13.34 1.47 18.55
C SER A 251 12.74 0.10 18.27
N GLY A 252 11.49 -0.10 18.72
CA GLY A 252 10.70 -1.28 18.35
C GLY A 252 10.47 -1.41 16.84
N TYR A 253 10.51 -0.30 16.09
CA TYR A 253 10.40 -0.30 14.63
C TYR A 253 11.57 -1.03 13.97
N THR A 254 12.81 -0.70 14.36
CA THR A 254 14.01 -1.33 13.80
C THR A 254 14.03 -2.83 14.05
N ALA A 255 13.69 -3.24 15.28
CA ALA A 255 13.59 -4.65 15.65
C ALA A 255 12.50 -5.37 14.82
N ALA A 256 11.34 -4.73 14.63
CA ALA A 256 10.27 -5.28 13.82
C ALA A 256 10.67 -5.45 12.35
N MET A 257 11.33 -4.45 11.73
CA MET A 257 11.80 -4.56 10.34
C MET A 257 12.81 -5.68 10.17
N ARG A 258 13.76 -5.84 11.11
CA ARG A 258 14.71 -6.95 11.11
C ARG A 258 13.98 -8.30 11.14
N ASN A 259 12.97 -8.45 11.98
CA ASN A 259 12.18 -9.68 12.08
C ASN A 259 11.43 -9.96 10.77
N ILE A 260 10.71 -8.95 10.24
CA ILE A 260 9.94 -9.06 9.00
C ILE A 260 10.84 -9.49 7.86
N TYR A 261 11.99 -8.84 7.69
CA TYR A 261 12.89 -9.16 6.58
C TYR A 261 13.51 -10.55 6.69
N SER A 262 13.65 -11.07 7.91
CA SER A 262 14.07 -12.44 8.16
C SER A 262 12.98 -13.44 7.80
N PHE A 263 11.80 -13.40 8.45
CA PHE A 263 10.79 -14.43 8.27
C PHE A 263 10.06 -14.35 6.93
N ALA A 264 9.97 -13.17 6.31
CA ALA A 264 9.37 -12.99 4.98
C ALA A 264 10.40 -13.11 3.84
N ASN A 265 11.67 -13.38 4.17
CA ASN A 265 12.78 -13.54 3.22
C ASN A 265 12.94 -12.34 2.26
N VAL A 266 12.95 -11.13 2.80
CA VAL A 266 12.97 -9.88 2.01
C VAL A 266 14.38 -9.56 1.47
N SER A 267 15.42 -9.97 2.19
CA SER A 267 16.83 -9.67 1.83
C SER A 267 17.27 -10.21 0.47
N ALA A 268 16.52 -11.13 -0.13
CA ALA A 268 16.78 -11.62 -1.48
C ALA A 268 16.32 -10.62 -2.58
N ALA A 269 15.56 -9.57 -2.25
CA ALA A 269 15.17 -8.53 -3.21
C ALA A 269 16.39 -7.70 -3.66
N ASN A 270 16.48 -7.38 -4.95
CA ASN A 270 17.65 -6.71 -5.56
C ASN A 270 18.02 -5.39 -4.86
N ALA A 271 17.03 -4.60 -4.44
CA ALA A 271 17.26 -3.34 -3.71
C ALA A 271 18.12 -3.52 -2.44
N CYS A 272 18.04 -4.71 -1.81
CA CYS A 272 18.75 -5.06 -0.59
C CYS A 272 20.16 -5.65 -0.81
N ARG A 273 20.57 -5.90 -2.07
CA ARG A 273 21.84 -6.59 -2.37
C ARG A 273 23.05 -5.66 -2.51
N HIS A 274 22.86 -4.35 -2.34
CA HIS A 274 23.95 -3.38 -2.39
C HIS A 274 24.87 -3.56 -1.16
N GLY A 275 26.06 -4.13 -1.42
CA GLY A 275 26.97 -4.86 -0.53
C GLY A 275 27.57 -4.18 0.72
N ARG A 276 26.98 -3.11 1.27
CA ARG A 276 27.53 -2.41 2.44
C ARG A 276 27.25 -3.09 3.78
N HIS A 277 26.28 -4.00 3.83
CA HIS A 277 25.89 -4.72 5.05
C HIS A 277 25.78 -6.23 4.82
N ALA A 278 26.84 -6.88 4.32
CA ALA A 278 26.85 -8.32 4.05
C ALA A 278 26.45 -9.19 5.28
N LEU A 279 26.81 -8.75 6.49
CA LEU A 279 26.48 -9.43 7.75
C LEU A 279 25.05 -9.12 8.25
N GLU A 280 24.43 -8.04 7.78
CA GLU A 280 23.08 -7.62 8.17
C GLU A 280 22.29 -7.13 6.94
N PRO A 281 21.94 -8.00 5.97
CA PRO A 281 21.36 -7.60 4.68
C PRO A 281 20.05 -6.81 4.81
N TRP A 282 19.31 -7.02 5.91
CA TRP A 282 18.08 -6.30 6.23
C TRP A 282 18.30 -4.77 6.34
N ARG A 283 19.51 -4.31 6.66
CA ARG A 283 19.85 -2.88 6.72
C ARG A 283 19.86 -2.24 5.34
N SER A 284 20.35 -2.96 4.33
CA SER A 284 20.35 -2.47 2.94
C SER A 284 18.94 -2.29 2.38
N CYS A 285 17.93 -2.90 3.01
CA CYS A 285 16.52 -2.70 2.70
C CYS A 285 15.88 -1.50 3.44
N LEU A 286 16.63 -0.73 4.24
CA LEU A 286 16.15 0.51 4.86
C LEU A 286 16.39 1.68 3.89
N PRO A 287 15.38 2.51 3.57
CA PRO A 287 15.49 3.57 2.57
C PRO A 287 16.75 4.42 2.68
N GLN A 288 17.04 4.95 3.87
CA GLN A 288 18.18 5.80 4.19
C GLN A 288 19.55 5.11 4.05
N LEU A 289 19.58 3.79 3.85
CA LEU A 289 20.79 3.00 3.63
C LEU A 289 20.88 2.49 2.18
N ILE A 290 19.87 2.75 1.34
CA ILE A 290 19.90 2.42 -0.09
C ILE A 290 20.88 3.36 -0.81
N ASP A 291 21.84 2.76 -1.54
CA ASP A 291 22.96 3.44 -2.19
C ASP A 291 22.55 4.58 -3.11
N TRP A 292 21.55 4.38 -3.97
CA TRP A 292 21.04 5.43 -4.83
C TRP A 292 20.35 6.56 -4.05
N LEU A 293 19.60 6.25 -2.97
CA LEU A 293 18.99 7.30 -2.15
C LEU A 293 20.04 8.12 -1.41
N ILE A 294 21.08 7.46 -0.88
CA ILE A 294 22.22 8.15 -0.28
C ILE A 294 22.90 9.03 -1.32
N ALA A 295 23.19 8.51 -2.52
CA ALA A 295 23.79 9.31 -3.59
C ALA A 295 22.91 10.51 -3.98
N TRP A 296 21.60 10.31 -4.11
CA TRP A 296 20.65 11.39 -4.43
C TRP A 296 20.58 12.46 -3.33
N LEU A 297 20.57 12.06 -2.05
CA LEU A 297 20.59 12.97 -0.90
C LEU A 297 21.94 13.70 -0.78
N SER A 298 23.06 13.00 -1.00
CA SER A 298 24.41 13.57 -0.95
C SER A 298 24.70 14.53 -2.11
N LEU A 299 24.05 14.36 -3.26
CA LEU A 299 24.16 15.24 -4.43
C LEU A 299 23.13 16.40 -4.44
N GLY A 300 22.45 16.67 -3.32
CA GLY A 300 21.50 17.80 -3.23
C GLY A 300 20.32 17.69 -4.19
N GLY A 301 19.88 16.46 -4.51
CA GLY A 301 18.72 16.20 -5.36
C GLY A 301 18.93 16.39 -6.87
N HIS A 302 20.15 16.71 -7.32
CA HIS A 302 20.47 16.87 -8.74
C HIS A 302 21.28 15.67 -9.25
N ALA A 303 20.61 14.52 -9.42
CA ALA A 303 21.11 13.49 -10.32
C ALA A 303 20.68 13.86 -11.76
N SER A 304 21.50 14.64 -12.45
CA SER A 304 21.45 14.72 -13.91
C SER A 304 21.86 13.37 -14.48
N HIS A 305 20.90 12.65 -15.06
CA HIS A 305 21.22 11.48 -15.89
C HIS A 305 21.72 11.97 -17.25
N THR A 306 23.01 11.78 -17.51
CA THR A 306 23.52 11.52 -18.87
C THR A 306 23.27 10.08 -19.25
#